data_AF-M0A020-F1
#
_entry.id   AF-M0A020-F1
#
_cell.length_a   1.000
_cell.length_b   1.000
_cell.length_c   1.000
_cell.angle_alpha   90.00
_cell.angle_beta   90.00
_cell.angle_gamma   90.00
#
_symmetry.space_group_name_H-M   'P 1'
#
loop_
_entity.id
_entity.type
_entity.pdbx_description
1 polymer ?
#
loop_
_entity_poly.entity_id
_entity_poly.type
_entity_poly.pdbx_seq_one_letter_code
_entity_poly.pdbx_strand_id
1 'polypeptide(L)'
;MAIGDTVPSVDPVWGEGIYKCMKSARAAAMTADRCLTRTKNISAEEMGVYDDLWNEQVAPRQDRRLMMTRLLYLAPNERYDRLMQDLNKLSRDTLSDINDGSKQEIVKLLYISDLSYLWKYWRETQSGIASYFN
;
A
#
# COMPACT_ATOMS: atom_id res chain seq x y z
N MET A 1 -17.86 -3.75 5.40
CA MET A 1 -16.74 -3.12 6.11
C MET A 1 -16.02 -4.17 6.93
N ALA A 2 -14.70 -4.21 6.86
CA ALA A 2 -13.85 -5.00 7.74
C ALA A 2 -12.75 -4.07 8.29
N ILE A 3 -12.02 -4.41 9.35
CA ILE A 3 -11.04 -3.50 9.99
C ILE A 3 -9.78 -4.23 10.42
N GLY A 4 -8.67 -3.50 10.57
CA GLY A 4 -7.38 -4.08 10.97
C GLY A 4 -6.90 -5.14 9.98
N ASP A 5 -6.24 -6.18 10.48
CA ASP A 5 -5.61 -7.23 9.66
C ASP A 5 -6.59 -8.05 8.79
N THR A 6 -7.89 -7.99 9.10
CA THR A 6 -8.93 -8.60 8.26
C THR A 6 -9.11 -7.90 6.91
N VAL A 7 -8.56 -6.68 6.79
CA VAL A 7 -8.39 -5.95 5.53
C VAL A 7 -6.88 -5.78 5.34
N PRO A 8 -6.31 -6.02 4.14
CA PRO A 8 -4.87 -5.91 3.89
C PRO A 8 -4.42 -4.44 3.97
N SER A 9 -4.36 -3.92 5.20
CA SER A 9 -4.14 -2.53 5.58
C SER A 9 -2.79 -2.32 6.23
N VAL A 10 -2.14 -3.42 6.67
CA VAL A 10 -0.75 -3.42 7.13
C VAL A 10 0.15 -2.92 6.01
N ASP A 11 1.04 -2.00 6.35
CA ASP A 11 2.05 -1.54 5.40
C ASP A 11 2.97 -2.73 5.02
N PRO A 12 3.02 -3.14 3.75
CA PRO A 12 3.75 -4.34 3.36
C PRO A 12 5.26 -4.13 3.26
N VAL A 13 5.76 -2.89 3.40
CA VAL A 13 7.19 -2.55 3.34
C VAL A 13 7.76 -2.43 4.76
N TRP A 14 7.02 -1.81 5.67
CA TRP A 14 7.50 -1.43 7.01
C TRP A 14 6.73 -2.08 8.17
N GLY A 15 5.65 -2.83 7.89
CA GLY A 15 4.90 -3.59 8.90
C GLY A 15 4.04 -2.73 9.83
N GLU A 16 3.70 -1.50 9.45
CA GLU A 16 2.88 -0.59 10.26
C GLU A 16 1.42 -1.08 10.32
N GLY A 17 1.09 -1.98 11.25
CA GLY A 17 -0.26 -2.53 11.42
C GLY A 17 -1.14 -1.73 12.39
N ILE A 18 -0.59 -1.28 13.51
CA ILE A 18 -1.37 -0.68 14.61
C ILE A 18 -2.02 0.66 14.17
N TYR A 19 -1.23 1.56 13.59
CA TYR A 19 -1.73 2.86 13.14
C TYR A 19 -2.78 2.73 12.03
N LYS A 20 -2.54 1.82 11.08
CA LYS A 20 -3.46 1.52 9.98
C LYS A 20 -4.75 0.89 10.49
N CYS A 21 -4.67 0.00 11.47
CA CYS A 21 -5.81 -0.57 12.16
C CYS A 21 -6.66 0.53 12.80
N MET A 22 -6.07 1.44 13.59
CA MET A 22 -6.79 2.56 14.21
C MET A 22 -7.48 3.47 13.18
N LYS A 23 -6.82 3.75 12.05
CA LYS A 23 -7.42 4.52 10.96
C LYS A 23 -8.60 3.80 10.31
N SER A 24 -8.48 2.49 10.07
CA SER A 24 -9.57 1.68 9.51
C SER A 24 -10.79 1.63 10.44
N ALA A 25 -10.57 1.57 11.75
CA ALA A 25 -11.63 1.63 12.75
C ALA A 25 -12.34 2.99 12.73
N ARG A 26 -11.58 4.10 12.61
CA ARG A 26 -12.15 5.44 12.45
C ARG A 26 -13.00 5.57 11.20
N ALA A 27 -12.53 5.06 10.05
CA ALA A 27 -13.29 5.06 8.80
C ALA A 27 -14.60 4.26 8.92
N ALA A 28 -14.55 3.09 9.57
CA ALA A 28 -15.73 2.27 9.84
C ALA A 28 -16.74 3.00 10.74
N ALA A 29 -16.26 3.67 11.81
CA ALA A 29 -17.12 4.44 12.69
C ALA A 29 -17.81 5.61 11.97
N MET A 30 -17.08 6.36 11.13
CA MET A 30 -17.66 7.45 10.32
C MET A 30 -18.73 6.93 9.35
N THR A 31 -18.50 5.77 8.73
CA THR A 31 -19.47 5.14 7.82
C THR A 31 -20.71 4.67 8.57
N ALA A 32 -20.52 4.05 9.75
CA ALA A 32 -21.63 3.62 10.60
C ALA A 32 -22.49 4.79 11.08
N ASP A 33 -21.87 5.88 11.54
CA ASP A 33 -22.57 7.11 11.94
C ASP A 33 -23.39 7.68 10.78
N ARG A 34 -22.79 7.78 9.60
CA ARG A 34 -23.48 8.24 8.38
C ARG A 34 -24.71 7.37 8.05
N CYS A 35 -24.57 6.05 8.10
CA CYS A 35 -25.63 5.12 7.74
C CYS A 35 -26.76 5.02 8.79
N LEU A 36 -26.46 5.28 10.07
CA LEU A 36 -27.35 4.93 11.18
C LEU A 36 -27.91 6.14 11.96
N THR A 37 -27.26 7.29 11.97
CA THR A 37 -27.60 8.39 12.90
C THR A 37 -28.69 9.33 12.37
N ARG A 38 -28.79 9.51 11.04
CA ARG A 38 -29.83 10.39 10.43
C ARG A 38 -31.03 9.56 9.98
N THR A 39 -31.19 9.40 8.67
CA THR A 39 -32.13 8.43 8.11
C THR A 39 -31.36 7.14 7.93
N LYS A 40 -31.85 6.04 8.52
CA LYS A 40 -31.21 4.74 8.37
C LYS A 40 -31.16 4.36 6.89
N ASN A 41 -29.96 4.34 6.32
CA ASN A 41 -29.71 3.95 4.94
C ASN A 41 -28.42 3.11 4.91
N ILE A 42 -28.56 1.83 4.61
CA ILE A 42 -27.46 0.84 4.53
C ILE A 42 -27.27 0.34 3.10
N SER A 43 -27.67 1.15 2.13
CA SER A 43 -27.42 0.87 0.72
C SER A 43 -25.92 0.76 0.44
N ALA A 44 -25.58 0.06 -0.65
CA ALA A 44 -24.19 -0.09 -1.08
C ALA A 44 -23.52 1.26 -1.35
N GLU A 45 -24.27 2.26 -1.83
CA GLU A 45 -23.78 3.63 -2.05
C GLU A 45 -23.37 4.30 -0.74
N GLU A 46 -24.23 4.27 0.28
CA GLU A 46 -23.92 4.86 1.59
C GLU A 46 -22.79 4.12 2.31
N MET A 47 -22.74 2.79 2.18
CA MET A 47 -21.65 1.98 2.73
C MET A 47 -20.33 2.15 1.96
N GLY A 48 -20.38 2.57 0.68
CA GLY A 48 -19.22 2.78 -0.19
C GLY A 48 -18.27 3.86 0.32
N VAL A 49 -18.76 4.80 1.14
CA VAL A 49 -17.92 5.81 1.82
C VAL A 49 -16.80 5.18 2.64
N TYR A 50 -16.98 3.96 3.16
CA TYR A 50 -15.91 3.24 3.84
C TYR A 50 -14.71 2.99 2.91
N ASP A 51 -14.96 2.57 1.68
CA ASP A 51 -13.92 2.25 0.71
C ASP A 51 -13.17 3.51 0.28
N ASP A 52 -13.89 4.63 0.12
CA ASP A 52 -13.29 5.94 -0.18
C ASP A 52 -12.35 6.38 0.96
N LEU A 53 -12.86 6.37 2.20
CA LEU A 53 -12.07 6.71 3.38
C LEU A 53 -10.87 5.77 3.58
N TRP A 54 -11.03 4.49 3.25
CA TRP A 54 -9.95 3.52 3.33
C TRP A 54 -8.83 3.83 2.34
N ASN A 55 -9.19 4.09 1.08
CA ASN A 55 -8.22 4.42 0.03
C ASN A 55 -7.51 5.76 0.29
N GLU A 56 -8.22 6.75 0.84
CA GLU A 56 -7.65 8.07 1.10
C GLU A 56 -6.82 8.12 2.39
N GLN A 57 -7.31 7.52 3.48
CA GLN A 57 -6.79 7.79 4.82
C GLN A 57 -6.06 6.59 5.44
N VAL A 58 -6.48 5.37 5.13
CA VAL A 58 -5.95 4.14 5.72
C VAL A 58 -4.75 3.66 4.92
N ALA A 59 -4.96 3.29 3.66
CA ALA A 59 -3.93 2.69 2.81
C ALA A 59 -3.77 3.44 1.48
N PRO A 60 -3.35 4.72 1.52
CA PRO A 60 -3.11 5.46 0.30
C PRO A 60 -2.01 4.81 -0.52
N ARG A 61 -2.29 4.58 -1.82
CA ARG A 61 -1.35 4.05 -2.81
C ARG A 61 -0.86 2.64 -2.47
N GLN A 62 -1.75 1.79 -1.94
CA GLN A 62 -1.45 0.43 -1.48
C GLN A 62 -0.93 -0.49 -2.59
N ASP A 63 -1.45 -0.33 -3.80
CA ASP A 63 -0.99 -0.99 -5.03
C ASP A 63 0.52 -0.84 -5.25
N ARG A 64 1.04 0.38 -5.09
CA ARG A 64 2.46 0.66 -5.28
C ARG A 64 3.30 0.13 -4.11
N ARG A 65 2.79 0.19 -2.88
CA ARG A 65 3.48 -0.39 -1.71
C ARG A 65 3.65 -1.90 -1.90
N LEU A 66 2.60 -2.59 -2.37
CA LEU A 66 2.66 -4.01 -2.72
C LEU A 66 3.65 -4.31 -3.85
N MET A 67 3.69 -3.47 -4.89
CA MET A 67 4.68 -3.58 -5.95
C MET A 67 6.11 -3.46 -5.39
N MET A 68 6.38 -2.47 -4.54
CA MET A 68 7.70 -2.30 -3.90
C MET A 68 8.08 -3.54 -3.08
N THR A 69 7.18 -4.03 -2.23
CA THR A 69 7.40 -5.27 -1.46
C THR A 69 7.75 -6.46 -2.36
N ARG A 70 7.05 -6.64 -3.49
CA ARG A 70 7.35 -7.72 -4.43
C ARG A 70 8.70 -7.53 -5.13
N LEU A 71 9.05 -6.31 -5.51
CA LEU A 71 10.35 -6.02 -6.11
C LEU A 71 11.49 -6.28 -5.15
N LEU A 72 11.30 -5.95 -3.86
CA LEU A 72 12.21 -6.36 -2.81
C LEU A 72 12.39 -7.88 -2.89
N TYR A 73 11.31 -8.67 -2.76
CA TYR A 73 11.41 -10.14 -2.80
C TYR A 73 12.05 -10.73 -4.07
N LEU A 74 12.04 -10.01 -5.19
CA LEU A 74 12.66 -10.44 -6.45
C LEU A 74 14.14 -10.07 -6.57
N ALA A 75 14.60 -9.08 -5.81
CA ALA A 75 15.95 -8.55 -5.89
C ALA A 75 16.94 -9.44 -5.10
N PRO A 76 18.20 -9.56 -5.54
CA PRO A 76 19.24 -10.26 -4.78
C PRO A 76 19.67 -9.43 -3.56
N ASN A 77 20.27 -10.08 -2.56
CA ASN A 77 20.68 -9.46 -1.29
C ASN A 77 21.57 -8.22 -1.49
N GLU A 78 22.49 -8.23 -2.46
CA GLU A 78 23.38 -7.11 -2.72
C GLU A 78 22.63 -5.85 -3.21
N ARG A 79 21.44 -6.03 -3.80
CA ARG A 79 20.57 -4.90 -4.17
C ARG A 79 19.85 -4.33 -2.95
N TYR A 80 19.43 -5.19 -2.03
CA TYR A 80 18.89 -4.78 -0.74
C TYR A 80 19.91 -4.00 0.08
N ASP A 81 21.15 -4.47 0.16
CA ASP A 81 22.22 -3.79 0.89
C ASP A 81 22.43 -2.37 0.35
N ARG A 82 22.46 -2.22 -0.98
CA ARG A 82 22.53 -0.90 -1.62
C ARG A 82 21.32 -0.02 -1.31
N LEU A 83 20.11 -0.57 -1.34
CA LEU A 83 18.91 0.17 -0.97
C LEU A 83 19.01 0.67 0.47
N MET A 84 19.42 -0.17 1.41
CA MET A 84 19.59 0.21 2.81
C MET A 84 20.67 1.28 3.00
N GLN A 85 21.78 1.18 2.27
CA GLN A 85 22.82 2.21 2.27
C GLN A 85 22.31 3.55 1.74
N ASP A 86 21.48 3.54 0.69
CA ASP A 86 20.91 4.76 0.13
C ASP A 86 19.89 5.38 1.07
N LEU A 87 18.98 4.58 1.65
CA LEU A 87 18.02 5.03 2.65
C LEU A 87 18.70 5.64 3.88
N ASN A 88 19.81 5.06 4.36
CA ASN A 88 20.56 5.57 5.49
C ASN A 88 21.23 6.94 5.22
N LYS A 89 21.38 7.34 3.96
CA LYS A 89 21.95 8.65 3.58
C LYS A 89 20.88 9.74 3.44
N LEU A 90 19.59 9.38 3.44
CA LEU A 90 18.50 10.33 3.26
C LEU A 90 18.15 11.06 4.55
N SER A 91 17.60 12.26 4.41
CA SER A 91 17.04 12.99 5.55
C SER A 91 15.77 12.31 6.07
N ARG A 92 15.42 12.58 7.32
CA ARG A 92 14.16 12.09 7.91
C ARG A 92 12.93 12.51 7.10
N ASP A 93 12.93 13.73 6.56
CA ASP A 93 11.81 14.23 5.76
C ASP A 93 11.65 13.42 4.47
N THR A 94 12.76 13.11 3.79
CA THR A 94 12.73 12.30 2.56
C THR A 94 12.32 10.86 2.86
N LEU A 95 12.77 10.29 3.98
CA LEU A 95 12.33 8.97 4.44
C LEU A 95 10.82 8.96 4.73
N SER A 96 10.28 10.02 5.33
CA SER A 96 8.85 10.18 5.54
C SER A 96 8.09 10.26 4.21
N ASP A 97 8.58 11.04 3.24
CA ASP A 97 7.97 11.14 1.92
C ASP A 97 7.97 9.80 1.17
N ILE A 98 9.04 9.01 1.29
CA ILE A 98 9.08 7.64 0.75
C ILE A 98 8.05 6.76 1.47
N ASN A 99 7.96 6.86 2.80
CA ASN A 99 6.98 6.13 3.59
C ASN A 99 5.54 6.56 3.31
N ASP A 100 5.27 7.79 2.92
CA ASP A 100 3.95 8.24 2.42
C ASP A 100 3.72 7.90 0.95
N GLY A 101 4.78 7.40 0.31
CA GLY A 101 4.75 6.95 -1.05
C GLY A 101 4.80 8.13 -2.04
N SER A 102 5.80 8.98 -1.93
CA SER A 102 6.11 9.98 -2.96
C SER A 102 6.68 9.29 -4.21
N LYS A 103 6.10 9.56 -5.39
CA LYS A 103 6.59 8.98 -6.66
C LYS A 103 7.99 9.47 -6.99
N GLN A 104 8.25 10.75 -6.77
CA GLN A 104 9.53 11.38 -7.10
C GLN A 104 10.65 10.80 -6.24
N GLU A 105 10.44 10.65 -4.93
CA GLU A 105 11.45 10.10 -4.03
C GLU A 105 11.67 8.60 -4.24
N ILE A 106 10.62 7.83 -4.51
CA ILE A 106 10.76 6.40 -4.84
C ILE A 106 11.54 6.20 -6.13
N VAL A 107 11.31 7.01 -7.17
CA VAL A 107 12.04 6.89 -8.45
C VAL A 107 13.53 7.17 -8.28
N LYS A 108 13.92 8.08 -7.38
CA LYS A 108 15.34 8.35 -7.07
C LYS A 108 16.07 7.15 -6.47
N LEU A 109 15.35 6.20 -5.88
CA LEU A 109 15.90 4.96 -5.32
C LEU A 109 16.05 3.84 -6.36
N LEU A 110 15.48 4.01 -7.55
CA LEU A 110 15.54 3.02 -8.62
C LEU A 110 16.80 3.23 -9.46
N TYR A 111 17.49 2.13 -9.72
CA TYR A 111 18.63 2.09 -10.62
C TYR A 111 18.21 1.51 -11.97
N ILE A 112 18.96 1.81 -13.03
CA ILE A 112 18.74 1.24 -14.37
C ILE A 112 18.78 -0.29 -14.33
N SER A 113 19.62 -0.88 -13.47
CA SER A 113 19.68 -2.32 -13.24
C SER A 113 18.38 -2.92 -12.68
N ASP A 114 17.51 -2.09 -12.10
CA ASP A 114 16.24 -2.56 -11.53
C ASP A 114 15.17 -2.80 -12.60
N LEU A 115 15.39 -2.33 -13.84
CA LEU A 115 14.50 -2.57 -14.98
C LEU A 115 14.30 -4.07 -15.26
N SER A 116 15.33 -4.89 -15.05
CA SER A 116 15.20 -6.35 -15.21
C SER A 116 14.26 -6.96 -14.17
N TYR A 117 14.25 -6.45 -12.93
CA TYR A 117 13.34 -6.91 -11.88
C TYR A 117 11.92 -6.42 -12.13
N LEU A 118 11.75 -5.18 -12.62
CA LEU A 118 10.46 -4.65 -13.05
C LEU A 118 9.87 -5.48 -14.20
N TRP A 119 10.69 -5.87 -15.17
CA TRP A 119 10.26 -6.74 -16.26
C TRP A 119 9.88 -8.15 -15.77
N LYS A 120 10.67 -8.71 -14.85
CA LYS A 120 10.34 -10.00 -14.21
C LYS A 120 9.02 -9.93 -13.43
N TYR A 121 8.83 -8.88 -12.64
CA TYR A 121 7.58 -8.62 -11.91
C TYR A 121 6.38 -8.50 -12.85
N TRP A 122 6.51 -7.72 -13.93
CA TRP A 122 5.44 -7.56 -14.92
C TRP A 122 5.07 -8.90 -15.56
N ARG A 123 6.05 -9.70 -15.96
CA ARG A 123 5.83 -11.04 -16.52
C ARG A 123 5.13 -11.98 -15.54
N GLU A 124 5.57 -12.04 -14.28
CA GLU A 124 4.93 -12.87 -13.25
C GLU A 124 3.49 -12.43 -12.96
N THR A 125 3.23 -11.12 -12.98
CA THR A 125 1.89 -10.56 -12.78
C THR A 125 0.96 -10.92 -13.95
N GLN A 126 1.43 -10.86 -15.19
CA GLN A 126 0.66 -11.27 -16.38
C GLN A 126 0.39 -12.78 -16.41
N SER A 127 1.39 -13.61 -16.08
CA SER A 127 1.21 -15.06 -15.99
C SER A 127 0.25 -15.47 -14.87
N GLY A 128 0.29 -14.78 -13.72
CA GLY A 128 -0.66 -14.97 -12.64
C GLY A 128 -2.09 -14.63 -13.05
N ILE A 129 -2.30 -13.50 -13.74
CA ILE A 129 -3.63 -13.12 -14.28
C ILE A 129 -4.14 -14.18 -15.27
N ALA A 130 -3.28 -14.72 -16.15
CA ALA A 130 -3.68 -15.77 -17.10
C ALA A 130 -4.11 -17.08 -16.42
N SER A 131 -3.60 -17.40 -15.22
CA SER A 131 -4.01 -18.58 -14.45
C SER A 131 -5.38 -18.46 -13.77
N TYR A 132 -5.95 -17.26 -13.65
CA TYR A 132 -7.30 -17.04 -13.12
C TYR A 132 -8.39 -17.03 -14.21
N PHE A 133 -8.01 -17.09 -15.48
CA PHE A 133 -8.91 -17.09 -16.64
C PHE A 133 -8.93 -18.42 -17.41
N ASN A 134 -8.43 -19.51 -16.82
CA ASN A 134 -8.58 -20.90 -17.30
C ASN A 134 -9.24 -21.77 -16.23
#